data_AF-A0A160T0A2-F1
#
_entry.id   AF-A0A160T0A2-F1
#
_cell.length_a   1.000
_cell.length_b   1.000
_cell.length_c   1.000
_cell.angle_alpha   90.00
_cell.angle_beta   90.00
_cell.angle_gamma   90.00
#
_symmetry.space_group_name_H-M   'P 1'
#
loop_
_entity.id
_entity.type
_entity.pdbx_description
1 polymer ?
#
loop_
_entity_poly.entity_id
_entity_poly.type
_entity_poly.pdbx_seq_one_letter_code
_entity_poly.pdbx_strand_id
1 'polypeptide(L)'
;MPFLWAAVSLIILLFMQRWIHAHLHGVSLLLVGRPEAAIIVYAVVLFPGVLLHEVSHWLTANLLGVRTGGMSLLPRRNPDGTLQLGYVEYYKTRAFDPIRESLIGAAPLLAGTAVILLIARHVFGVTDLAAAIVSADVNVLADAVTQLLATPNVLVWIYLIFAVSNAMLPSRSDRHAWPAFFVIMFIFTLAVAFLARGTTLFDNLARPVAVLFGYLGTAFSIAIAIDLICMGVIAPLEWLLGRLRGASVVYGRPPGEETAA
;
A
#
# COMPACT_ATOMS: atom_id res chain seq x y z
N MET A 1 -11.57 -11.30 -14.98
CA MET A 1 -12.39 -10.46 -14.08
C MET A 1 -11.46 -9.54 -13.27
N PRO A 2 -11.42 -8.23 -13.55
CA PRO A 2 -10.47 -7.30 -12.92
C PRO A 2 -10.57 -7.29 -11.39
N PHE A 3 -11.78 -7.46 -10.85
CA PHE A 3 -12.03 -7.59 -9.41
C PHE A 3 -11.24 -8.73 -8.76
N LEU A 4 -11.31 -9.95 -9.32
CA LEU A 4 -10.64 -11.12 -8.75
C LEU A 4 -9.12 -10.92 -8.73
N TRP A 5 -8.57 -10.34 -9.80
CA TRP A 5 -7.14 -10.06 -9.87
C TRP A 5 -6.71 -9.00 -8.84
N ALA A 6 -7.47 -7.91 -8.69
CA ALA A 6 -7.21 -6.90 -7.67
C ALA A 6 -7.29 -7.47 -6.25
N ALA A 7 -8.23 -8.38 -5.98
CA ALA A 7 -8.36 -9.03 -4.68
C ALA A 7 -7.17 -9.97 -4.38
N VAL A 8 -6.78 -10.82 -5.33
CA VAL A 8 -5.64 -11.72 -5.19
C VAL A 8 -4.33 -10.95 -5.02
N SER A 9 -4.11 -9.92 -5.86
CA SER A 9 -2.91 -9.09 -5.78
C SER A 9 -2.84 -8.29 -4.47
N LEU A 10 -3.98 -7.80 -3.95
CA LEU A 10 -4.03 -7.19 -2.62
C LEU A 10 -3.62 -8.17 -1.51
N ILE A 11 -4.09 -9.43 -1.57
CA ILE A 11 -3.69 -10.46 -0.59
C ILE A 11 -2.17 -10.70 -0.65
N ILE A 12 -1.61 -10.83 -1.85
CA ILE A 12 -0.17 -10.99 -2.04
C ILE A 12 0.59 -9.81 -1.44
N LEU A 13 0.19 -8.57 -1.75
CA LEU A 13 0.79 -7.36 -1.19
C LEU A 13 0.72 -7.33 0.34
N LEU A 14 -0.38 -7.76 0.95
CA LEU A 14 -0.48 -7.83 2.41
C LEU A 14 0.55 -8.78 3.04
N PHE A 15 0.90 -9.88 2.38
CA PHE A 15 1.97 -10.77 2.84
C PHE A 15 3.35 -10.18 2.60
N MET A 16 3.59 -9.63 1.41
CA MET A 16 4.86 -9.00 1.05
C MET A 16 5.17 -7.80 1.96
N GLN A 17 4.20 -6.94 2.20
CA GLN A 17 4.34 -5.77 3.06
C GLN A 17 4.69 -6.16 4.50
N ARG A 18 4.08 -7.22 5.05
CA ARG A 18 4.44 -7.73 6.39
C ARG A 18 5.90 -8.17 6.45
N TRP A 19 6.35 -8.88 5.42
CA TRP A 19 7.74 -9.29 5.30
C TRP A 19 8.65 -8.07 5.18
N ILE A 20 8.34 -7.14 4.27
CA ILE A 20 9.13 -5.94 4.00
C ILE A 20 9.27 -5.10 5.26
N HIS A 21 8.18 -4.81 5.99
CA HIS A 21 8.28 -4.02 7.21
C HIS A 21 9.12 -4.69 8.30
N ALA A 22 8.98 -6.01 8.47
CA ALA A 22 9.77 -6.76 9.45
C ALA A 22 11.26 -6.67 9.10
N HIS A 23 11.62 -7.07 7.87
CA HIS A 23 13.00 -7.12 7.42
C HIS A 23 13.64 -5.74 7.26
N LEU A 24 12.89 -4.72 6.83
CA LEU A 24 13.37 -3.34 6.75
C LEU A 24 13.62 -2.74 8.13
N HIS A 25 12.77 -3.04 9.13
CA HIS A 25 13.03 -2.67 10.50
C HIS A 25 14.24 -3.43 11.08
N GLY A 26 14.40 -4.71 10.74
CA GLY A 26 15.57 -5.52 11.10
C GLY A 26 16.88 -4.95 10.55
N VAL A 27 16.91 -4.62 9.26
CA VAL A 27 18.02 -3.90 8.60
C VAL A 27 18.29 -2.58 9.32
N SER A 28 17.26 -1.79 9.61
CA SER A 28 17.41 -0.51 10.31
C SER A 28 18.02 -0.69 11.71
N LEU A 29 17.63 -1.74 12.42
CA LEU A 29 18.19 -2.09 13.73
C LEU A 29 19.65 -2.54 13.62
N LEU A 30 19.99 -3.37 12.64
CA LEU A 30 21.36 -3.81 12.39
C LEU A 30 22.25 -2.66 11.90
N LEU A 31 21.71 -1.65 11.22
CA LEU A 31 22.48 -0.48 10.77
C LEU A 31 22.85 0.44 11.94
N VAL A 32 21.93 0.70 12.87
CA VAL A 32 22.18 1.69 13.93
C VAL A 32 22.51 1.05 15.28
N GLY A 33 21.99 -0.14 15.58
CA GLY A 33 22.17 -0.86 16.85
C GLY A 33 21.36 -0.30 18.02
N ARG A 34 20.53 0.72 17.81
CA ARG A 34 19.67 1.32 18.84
C ARG A 34 18.21 1.27 18.38
N PRO A 35 17.28 0.67 19.15
CA PRO A 35 15.88 0.51 18.75
C PRO A 35 15.18 1.80 18.34
N GLU A 36 15.36 2.88 19.11
CA GLU A 36 14.71 4.17 18.82
C GLU A 36 15.22 4.80 17.51
N ALA A 37 16.51 4.69 17.23
CA ALA A 37 17.08 5.22 16.00
C ALA A 37 16.76 4.34 14.79
N ALA A 38 16.58 3.03 14.98
CA ALA A 38 16.13 2.11 13.94
C ALA A 38 14.73 2.48 13.44
N ILE A 39 13.83 2.87 14.34
CA ILE A 39 12.49 3.35 14.00
C ILE A 39 12.59 4.59 13.08
N ILE A 40 13.50 5.52 13.37
CA ILE A 40 13.68 6.73 12.56
C ILE A 40 14.20 6.37 11.16
N VAL A 41 15.22 5.52 11.06
CA VAL A 41 15.76 5.10 9.74
C VAL A 41 14.67 4.42 8.92
N TYR A 42 13.94 3.50 9.53
CA TYR A 42 12.81 2.82 8.91
C TYR A 42 11.71 3.81 8.44
N ALA A 43 11.34 4.77 9.30
CA ALA A 43 10.34 5.78 8.97
C ALA A 43 10.78 6.72 7.84
N VAL A 44 12.06 7.11 7.80
CA VAL A 44 12.61 7.95 6.73
C VAL A 44 12.52 7.24 5.37
N VAL A 45 12.80 5.92 5.32
CA VAL A 45 12.70 5.15 4.08
C VAL A 45 11.26 5.17 3.55
N LEU A 46 10.27 4.98 4.41
CA LEU A 46 8.84 4.94 4.01
C LEU A 46 8.17 6.32 4.03
N PHE A 47 8.89 7.38 4.36
CA PHE A 47 8.32 8.71 4.61
C PHE A 47 7.50 9.26 3.43
N PRO A 48 7.95 9.18 2.16
CA PRO A 48 7.15 9.69 1.04
C PRO A 48 5.77 9.02 0.95
N GLY A 49 5.71 7.72 1.23
CA GLY A 49 4.47 6.96 1.26
C GLY A 49 3.59 7.33 2.44
N VAL A 50 4.16 7.45 3.65
CA VAL A 50 3.43 7.87 4.86
C VAL A 50 2.87 9.28 4.70
N LEU A 51 3.65 10.20 4.14
CA LEU A 51 3.19 11.55 3.84
C LEU A 51 2.00 11.53 2.88
N LEU A 52 2.10 10.79 1.77
CA LEU A 52 0.99 10.66 0.83
C LEU A 52 -0.24 10.06 1.50
N HIS A 53 -0.06 9.06 2.36
CA HIS A 53 -1.14 8.40 3.09
C HIS A 53 -1.90 9.38 3.98
N GLU A 54 -1.20 10.07 4.87
CA GLU A 54 -1.83 11.01 5.81
C GLU A 54 -2.42 12.23 5.10
N VAL A 55 -1.75 12.75 4.07
CA VAL A 55 -2.30 13.85 3.26
C VAL A 55 -3.58 13.42 2.53
N SER A 56 -3.67 12.17 2.08
CA SER A 56 -4.87 11.65 1.41
C SER A 56 -6.06 11.58 2.36
N HIS A 57 -5.84 11.15 3.60
CA HIS A 57 -6.85 11.20 4.66
C HIS A 57 -7.31 12.63 4.93
N TRP A 58 -6.35 13.52 5.16
CA TRP A 58 -6.64 14.93 5.47
C TRP A 58 -7.40 15.61 4.33
N LEU A 59 -6.94 15.47 3.09
CA LEU A 59 -7.58 16.08 1.93
C LEU A 59 -9.01 15.57 1.76
N THR A 60 -9.20 14.25 1.84
CA THR A 60 -10.54 13.64 1.67
C THR A 60 -11.48 14.04 2.80
N ALA A 61 -11.00 14.09 4.04
CA ALA A 61 -11.79 14.57 5.17
C ALA A 61 -12.24 16.03 4.96
N ASN A 62 -11.34 16.92 4.53
CA ASN A 62 -11.68 18.32 4.25
C ASN A 62 -12.68 18.46 3.08
N LEU A 63 -12.47 17.73 1.99
CA LEU A 63 -13.40 17.74 0.84
C LEU A 63 -14.79 17.24 1.23
N LEU A 64 -14.87 16.27 2.15
CA LEU A 64 -16.12 15.75 2.68
C LEU A 64 -16.66 16.57 3.87
N GLY A 65 -16.05 17.72 4.19
CA GLY A 65 -16.51 18.61 5.26
C GLY A 65 -16.39 18.04 6.67
N VAL A 66 -15.53 17.03 6.88
CA VAL A 66 -15.25 16.43 8.19
C VAL A 66 -14.15 17.23 8.88
N ARG A 67 -14.37 17.58 10.14
CA ARG A 67 -13.39 18.33 10.94
C ARG A 67 -12.14 17.47 11.18
N THR A 68 -10.98 17.98 10.76
CA THR A 68 -9.67 17.38 11.03
C THR A 68 -9.06 17.98 12.30
N GLY A 69 -8.30 17.17 13.03
CA GLY A 69 -7.53 17.53 14.23
C GLY A 69 -6.03 17.59 13.91
N GLY A 70 -5.20 17.05 14.81
CA GLY A 70 -3.75 17.00 14.61
C GLY A 70 -3.32 15.97 13.55
N MET A 71 -2.27 16.31 12.80
CA MET A 71 -1.52 15.38 11.93
C MET A 71 -0.11 15.22 12.50
N SER A 72 0.36 13.97 12.59
CA SER A 72 1.75 13.65 12.92
C SER A 72 2.32 12.66 11.92
N LEU A 73 3.51 12.95 11.43
CA LEU A 73 4.29 12.07 10.54
C LEU A 73 5.45 11.39 11.28
N LEU A 74 5.57 11.64 12.59
CA LEU A 74 6.61 11.06 13.42
C LEU A 74 6.16 9.69 13.93
N PRO A 75 7.02 8.67 13.82
CA PRO A 75 6.70 7.35 14.31
C PRO A 75 6.61 7.36 15.83
N ARG A 76 5.67 6.60 16.38
CA ARG A 76 5.48 6.40 17.82
C ARG A 76 5.24 4.93 18.09
N ARG A 77 5.79 4.45 19.20
CA ARG A 77 5.50 3.12 19.71
C ARG A 77 4.30 3.20 20.64
N ASN A 78 3.27 2.44 20.34
CA ASN A 78 2.06 2.38 21.15
C ASN A 78 2.31 1.50 22.40
N PRO A 79 1.51 1.68 23.46
CA PRO A 79 1.61 0.89 24.69
C PRO A 79 1.42 -0.62 24.48
N ASP A 80 0.70 -1.01 23.43
CA ASP A 80 0.48 -2.40 23.01
C ASP A 80 1.68 -3.00 22.25
N GLY A 81 2.78 -2.25 22.14
CA GLY A 81 4.00 -2.66 21.44
C GLY A 81 3.94 -2.48 19.92
N THR A 82 2.81 -2.02 19.36
CA THR A 82 2.69 -1.75 17.92
C THR A 82 3.43 -0.47 17.53
N LEU A 83 3.96 -0.43 16.30
CA LEU A 83 4.60 0.75 15.75
C LEU A 83 3.60 1.50 14.88
N GLN A 84 3.32 2.74 15.22
CA GLN A 84 2.54 3.67 14.41
C GLN A 84 3.49 4.61 13.68
N LEU A 85 3.44 4.63 12.35
CA LEU A 85 4.35 5.47 11.53
C LEU A 85 3.89 6.92 11.42
N GLY A 86 2.58 7.14 11.38
CA GLY A 86 1.93 8.42 11.27
C GLY A 86 0.49 8.33 11.73
N TYR A 87 -0.15 9.48 11.89
CA TYR A 87 -1.58 9.57 12.14
C TYR A 87 -2.15 10.92 11.72
N VAL A 88 -3.40 10.88 11.25
CA VAL A 88 -4.29 12.04 11.16
C VAL A 88 -5.49 11.80 12.06
N GLU A 89 -5.68 12.69 13.01
CA GLU A 89 -6.92 12.74 13.78
C GLU A 89 -7.99 13.41 12.94
N TYR A 90 -9.14 12.75 12.81
CA TYR A 90 -10.35 13.38 12.32
C TYR A 90 -11.46 13.11 13.32
N TYR A 91 -12.25 14.15 13.59
CA TYR A 91 -13.33 14.06 14.56
C TYR A 91 -14.44 13.23 13.94
N LYS A 92 -14.57 12.00 14.44
CA LYS A 92 -15.72 11.14 14.13
C LYS A 92 -16.97 11.92 14.46
N THR A 93 -17.77 12.21 13.44
CA THR A 93 -19.14 12.68 13.67
C THR A 93 -19.97 11.46 14.10
N ARG A 94 -21.16 11.65 14.68
CA ARG A 94 -22.05 10.58 15.18
C ARG A 94 -22.04 9.32 14.29
N ALA A 95 -22.35 8.15 14.89
CA ALA A 95 -22.42 6.80 14.33
C ALA A 95 -23.28 6.59 13.03
N PHE A 96 -23.62 7.64 12.29
CA PHE A 96 -24.50 7.68 11.13
C PHE A 96 -23.81 8.11 9.82
N ASP A 97 -22.48 8.20 9.73
CA ASP A 97 -21.81 8.46 8.44
C ASP A 97 -20.76 7.41 7.97
N PRO A 98 -21.16 6.13 7.78
CA PRO A 98 -20.24 5.09 7.32
C PRO A 98 -19.66 5.34 5.92
N ILE A 99 -20.36 6.11 5.08
CA ILE A 99 -19.94 6.38 3.70
C ILE A 99 -18.76 7.35 3.70
N ARG A 100 -18.86 8.51 4.38
CA ARG A 100 -17.72 9.44 4.46
C ARG A 100 -16.53 8.79 5.14
N GLU A 101 -16.76 8.06 6.23
CA GLU A 101 -15.68 7.36 6.93
C GLU A 101 -14.99 6.31 6.05
N SER A 102 -15.74 5.55 5.25
CA SER A 102 -15.15 4.56 4.34
C SER A 102 -14.40 5.21 3.18
N LEU A 103 -14.88 6.35 2.67
CA LEU A 103 -14.19 7.12 1.63
C LEU A 103 -12.88 7.72 2.13
N ILE A 104 -12.87 8.29 3.34
CA ILE A 104 -11.64 8.75 4.00
C ILE A 104 -10.69 7.56 4.16
N GLY A 105 -11.18 6.45 4.74
CA GLY A 105 -10.42 5.20 4.92
C GLY A 105 -9.79 4.64 3.63
N ALA A 106 -10.47 4.77 2.50
CA ALA A 106 -10.01 4.30 1.19
C ALA A 106 -9.11 5.31 0.45
N ALA A 107 -9.05 6.56 0.89
CA ALA A 107 -8.35 7.62 0.18
C ALA A 107 -6.86 7.34 -0.04
N PRO A 108 -6.09 6.87 0.96
CA PRO A 108 -4.67 6.56 0.74
C PRO A 108 -4.44 5.49 -0.32
N LEU A 109 -5.28 4.45 -0.34
CA LEU A 109 -5.19 3.38 -1.32
C LEU A 109 -5.44 3.91 -2.74
N LEU A 110 -6.45 4.76 -2.91
CA LEU A 110 -6.78 5.38 -4.20
C LEU A 110 -5.69 6.35 -4.66
N ALA A 111 -5.18 7.19 -3.75
CA ALA A 111 -4.11 8.13 -4.05
C ALA A 111 -2.79 7.42 -4.38
N GLY A 112 -2.40 6.40 -3.61
CA GLY A 112 -1.23 5.58 -3.88
C GLY A 112 -1.34 4.85 -5.21
N THR A 113 -2.52 4.26 -5.51
CA THR A 113 -2.81 3.67 -6.82
C THR A 113 -2.63 4.66 -7.95
N ALA A 114 -3.17 5.89 -7.80
CA ALA A 114 -3.03 6.93 -8.82
C ALA A 114 -1.56 7.32 -9.03
N VAL A 115 -0.79 7.51 -7.95
CA VAL A 115 0.64 7.85 -8.02
C VAL A 115 1.44 6.75 -8.72
N ILE A 116 1.22 5.48 -8.35
CA ILE A 116 1.91 4.34 -8.99
C ILE A 116 1.59 4.28 -10.48
N LEU A 117 0.33 4.44 -10.87
CA LEU A 117 -0.07 4.42 -12.28
C LEU A 117 0.48 5.62 -13.07
N LEU A 118 0.55 6.80 -12.45
CA LEU A 118 1.15 7.98 -13.06
C LEU A 118 2.65 7.77 -13.33
N ILE A 119 3.39 7.26 -12.34
CA ILE A 119 4.82 6.93 -12.52
C ILE A 119 4.96 5.84 -13.60
N ALA A 120 4.20 4.75 -13.51
CA ALA A 120 4.26 3.66 -14.48
C ALA A 120 3.99 4.11 -15.92
N ARG A 121 3.00 4.99 -16.12
CA ARG A 121 2.63 5.49 -17.45
C ARG A 121 3.63 6.52 -17.98
N HIS A 122 4.03 7.48 -17.16
CA HIS A 122 4.81 8.63 -17.63
C HIS A 122 6.33 8.44 -17.56
N VAL A 123 6.81 7.54 -16.69
CA VAL A 123 8.25 7.33 -16.46
C VAL A 123 8.72 6.03 -17.10
N PHE A 124 7.94 4.95 -16.96
CA PHE A 124 8.38 3.62 -17.34
C PHE A 124 7.79 3.08 -18.65
N GLY A 125 6.82 3.78 -19.26
CA GLY A 125 6.20 3.33 -20.51
C GLY A 125 5.68 1.89 -20.39
N VAL A 126 5.08 1.51 -19.25
CA VAL A 126 4.75 0.11 -18.93
C VAL A 126 3.86 -0.57 -19.97
N THR A 127 3.15 0.20 -20.80
CA THR A 127 2.42 -0.31 -21.97
C THR A 127 3.33 -1.04 -22.95
N ASP A 128 4.53 -0.54 -23.17
CA ASP A 128 5.49 -1.06 -24.14
C ASP A 128 6.17 -2.32 -23.58
N LEU A 129 6.51 -2.30 -22.28
CA LEU A 129 7.02 -3.48 -21.58
C LEU A 129 5.98 -4.61 -21.51
N ALA A 130 4.70 -4.28 -21.26
CA ALA A 130 3.62 -5.26 -21.26
C ALA A 130 3.41 -5.88 -22.66
N ALA A 131 3.46 -5.06 -23.70
CA ALA A 131 3.39 -5.54 -25.08
C ALA A 131 4.59 -6.45 -25.43
N ALA A 132 5.80 -6.10 -24.98
CA ALA A 132 7.00 -6.91 -25.16
C ALA A 132 6.87 -8.29 -24.48
N ILE A 133 6.37 -8.34 -23.24
CA ILE A 133 6.15 -9.61 -22.53
C ILE A 133 5.14 -10.50 -23.27
N VAL A 134 4.04 -9.91 -23.76
CA VAL A 134 3.01 -10.65 -24.50
C VAL A 134 3.53 -11.15 -25.85
N SER A 135 4.43 -10.39 -26.50
CA SER A 135 5.03 -10.81 -27.76
C SER A 135 5.92 -12.05 -27.65
N ALA A 136 6.38 -12.39 -26.44
CA ALA A 136 7.31 -13.48 -26.15
C ALA A 136 8.63 -13.43 -26.95
N ASP A 137 8.97 -12.27 -27.52
CA ASP A 137 10.23 -12.03 -28.22
C ASP A 137 11.28 -11.50 -27.23
N VAL A 138 12.38 -12.25 -27.10
CA VAL A 138 13.47 -11.95 -26.17
C VAL A 138 14.17 -10.64 -26.54
N ASN A 139 14.30 -10.31 -27.82
CA ASN A 139 14.96 -9.08 -28.25
C ASN A 139 14.10 -7.86 -27.90
N VAL A 140 12.80 -7.94 -28.18
CA VAL A 140 11.83 -6.87 -27.84
C VAL A 140 11.78 -6.66 -26.32
N LEU A 141 11.83 -7.76 -25.55
CA LEU A 141 11.89 -7.68 -24.09
C LEU A 141 13.21 -7.06 -23.59
N ALA A 142 14.34 -7.46 -24.15
CA ALA A 142 15.65 -6.92 -23.79
C ALA A 142 15.76 -5.42 -24.09
N ASP A 143 15.23 -4.97 -25.24
CA ASP A 143 15.18 -3.56 -25.61
C ASP A 143 14.30 -2.77 -24.65
N ALA A 144 13.11 -3.28 -24.32
CA ALA A 144 12.20 -2.63 -23.36
C ALA A 144 12.83 -2.50 -21.96
N VAL A 145 13.53 -3.54 -21.48
CA VAL A 145 14.25 -3.51 -20.20
C VAL A 145 15.42 -2.52 -20.25
N THR A 146 16.17 -2.49 -21.34
CA THR A 146 17.30 -1.57 -21.51
C THR A 146 16.83 -0.12 -21.50
N GLN A 147 15.73 0.18 -22.19
CA GLN A 147 15.11 1.51 -22.18
C GLN A 147 14.61 1.89 -20.79
N LEU A 148 13.97 0.96 -20.07
CA LEU A 148 13.53 1.17 -18.68
C LEU A 148 14.71 1.53 -17.75
N LEU A 149 15.82 0.81 -17.86
CA LEU A 149 17.02 1.05 -17.05
C LEU A 149 17.76 2.33 -17.46
N ALA A 150 17.62 2.76 -18.71
CA ALA A 150 18.15 4.03 -19.22
C ALA A 150 17.34 5.25 -18.76
N THR A 151 16.16 5.06 -18.17
CA THR A 151 15.31 6.16 -17.68
C THR A 151 16.06 6.99 -16.62
N PRO A 152 16.11 8.34 -16.77
CA PRO A 152 16.73 9.19 -15.78
C PRO A 152 16.13 9.00 -14.38
N ASN A 153 17.00 8.83 -13.38
CA ASN A 153 16.60 8.62 -11.99
C ASN A 153 15.70 7.38 -11.77
N VAL A 154 15.82 6.34 -12.60
CA VAL A 154 15.06 5.08 -12.49
C VAL A 154 14.97 4.57 -11.05
N LEU A 155 16.08 4.58 -10.31
CA LEU A 155 16.14 4.11 -8.92
C LEU A 155 15.28 4.95 -7.96
N VAL A 156 15.18 6.26 -8.18
CA VAL A 156 14.33 7.15 -7.37
C VAL A 156 12.86 6.82 -7.61
N TRP A 157 12.48 6.55 -8.85
CA TRP A 157 11.10 6.17 -9.20
C TRP A 157 10.72 4.79 -8.67
N ILE A 158 11.63 3.80 -8.75
CA ILE A 158 11.45 2.49 -8.11
C ILE A 158 11.29 2.68 -6.60
N TYR A 159 12.16 3.48 -5.97
CA TYR A 159 12.07 3.80 -4.55
C TYR A 159 10.73 4.47 -4.18
N LEU A 160 10.25 5.42 -4.96
CA LEU A 160 8.98 6.10 -4.70
C LEU A 160 7.81 5.14 -4.80
N ILE A 161 7.77 4.27 -5.81
CA ILE A 161 6.71 3.24 -5.90
C ILE A 161 6.79 2.30 -4.70
N PHE A 162 7.98 1.84 -4.33
CA PHE A 162 8.19 0.99 -3.15
C PHE A 162 7.69 1.67 -1.86
N ALA A 163 8.07 2.93 -1.62
CA ALA A 163 7.66 3.66 -0.42
C ALA A 163 6.15 3.87 -0.39
N VAL A 164 5.54 4.21 -1.52
CA VAL A 164 4.08 4.41 -1.64
C VAL A 164 3.32 3.09 -1.49
N SER A 165 3.74 2.02 -2.17
CA SER A 165 3.05 0.72 -2.12
C SER A 165 3.03 0.13 -0.71
N ASN A 166 4.14 0.26 0.02
CA ASN A 166 4.29 -0.26 1.38
C ASN A 166 3.69 0.67 2.45
N ALA A 167 3.17 1.84 2.08
CA ALA A 167 2.48 2.75 3.00
C ALA A 167 0.98 2.88 2.71
N MET A 168 0.53 2.71 1.47
CA MET A 168 -0.85 3.02 1.04
C MET A 168 -1.91 2.02 1.50
N LEU A 169 -1.54 0.82 1.96
CA LEU A 169 -2.52 -0.19 2.35
C LEU A 169 -3.25 0.21 3.64
N PRO A 170 -4.59 0.05 3.68
CA PRO A 170 -5.39 0.59 4.77
C PRO A 170 -5.15 -0.19 6.08
N SER A 171 -4.92 0.57 7.15
CA SER A 171 -4.72 0.08 8.50
C SER A 171 -6.01 -0.49 9.11
N ARG A 172 -5.94 -0.94 10.37
CA ARG A 172 -7.14 -1.38 11.10
C ARG A 172 -8.11 -0.22 11.35
N SER A 173 -7.59 0.99 11.60
CA SER A 173 -8.41 2.18 11.81
C SER A 173 -9.12 2.59 10.53
N ASP A 174 -8.40 2.55 9.40
CA ASP A 174 -8.92 2.98 8.09
C ASP A 174 -10.08 2.11 7.59
N ARG A 175 -10.09 0.83 7.95
CA ARG A 175 -11.13 -0.13 7.53
C ARG A 175 -12.30 -0.25 8.50
N HIS A 176 -12.31 0.52 9.58
CA HIS A 176 -13.32 0.37 10.64
C HIS A 176 -14.75 0.52 10.13
N ALA A 177 -15.01 1.47 9.23
CA ALA A 177 -16.34 1.73 8.66
C ALA A 177 -16.70 0.84 7.47
N TRP A 178 -15.74 0.10 6.90
CA TRP A 178 -15.94 -0.68 5.68
C TRP A 178 -17.01 -1.78 5.80
N PRO A 179 -17.13 -2.53 6.92
CA PRO A 179 -18.19 -3.53 7.04
C PRO A 179 -19.58 -2.92 6.88
N ALA A 180 -19.84 -1.77 7.51
CA ALA A 180 -21.11 -1.06 7.37
C ALA A 180 -21.32 -0.57 5.93
N PHE A 181 -20.28 -0.02 5.30
CA PHE A 181 -20.34 0.39 3.89
C PHE A 181 -20.65 -0.78 2.95
N PHE A 182 -20.01 -1.94 3.12
CA PHE A 182 -20.28 -3.11 2.29
C PHE A 182 -21.70 -3.64 2.47
N VAL A 183 -22.26 -3.61 3.68
CA VAL A 183 -23.67 -3.97 3.91
C VAL A 183 -24.60 -3.02 3.17
N ILE A 184 -24.38 -1.71 3.28
CA ILE A 184 -25.18 -0.70 2.57
C ILE A 184 -25.07 -0.90 1.05
N MET A 185 -23.87 -1.09 0.51
CA MET A 185 -23.64 -1.32 -0.91
C MET A 185 -24.24 -2.65 -1.40
N PHE A 186 -24.24 -3.69 -0.57
CA PHE A 186 -24.86 -4.96 -0.90
C PHE A 186 -26.39 -4.82 -1.03
N ILE A 187 -27.04 -4.18 -0.05
CA ILE A 187 -28.49 -3.89 -0.10
C ILE A 187 -28.83 -3.04 -1.32
N PHE A 188 -28.05 -1.98 -1.58
CA PHE A 188 -28.21 -1.14 -2.75
C PHE A 188 -28.08 -1.94 -4.06
N THR A 189 -27.07 -2.80 -4.16
CA THR A 189 -26.85 -3.65 -5.34
C THR A 189 -28.00 -4.62 -5.56
N LEU A 190 -28.55 -5.24 -4.50
CA LEU A 190 -29.72 -6.11 -4.61
C LEU A 190 -30.95 -5.34 -5.06
N ALA A 191 -31.18 -4.14 -4.51
CA ALA A 191 -32.29 -3.29 -4.92
C ALA A 191 -32.18 -2.89 -6.40
N VAL A 192 -30.99 -2.45 -6.84
CA VAL A 192 -30.72 -2.15 -8.25
C VAL A 192 -30.91 -3.38 -9.13
N ALA A 193 -30.36 -4.54 -8.76
CA ALA A 193 -30.52 -5.77 -9.55
C ALA A 193 -31.98 -6.23 -9.68
N PHE A 194 -32.79 -6.01 -8.64
CA PHE A 194 -34.22 -6.29 -8.67
C PHE A 194 -34.98 -5.30 -9.57
N LEU A 195 -34.74 -3.99 -9.39
CA LEU A 195 -35.44 -2.92 -10.12
C LEU A 195 -35.00 -2.76 -11.57
N ALA A 196 -33.73 -3.04 -11.87
CA ALA A 196 -33.11 -2.91 -13.19
C ALA A 196 -33.28 -4.15 -14.07
N ARG A 197 -34.03 -5.17 -13.64
CA ARG A 197 -34.20 -6.42 -14.37
C ARG A 197 -34.76 -6.14 -15.77
N GLY A 198 -34.02 -6.53 -16.81
CA GLY A 198 -34.38 -6.27 -18.21
C GLY A 198 -33.96 -4.90 -18.75
N THR A 199 -33.18 -4.12 -17.98
CA THR A 199 -32.60 -2.84 -18.42
C THR A 199 -31.07 -2.90 -18.45
N THR A 200 -30.43 -1.95 -19.13
CA THR A 200 -28.96 -1.81 -19.18
C THR A 200 -28.38 -1.08 -17.95
N LEU A 201 -29.20 -0.71 -16.96
CA LEU A 201 -28.77 0.09 -15.81
C LEU A 201 -27.71 -0.63 -14.97
N PHE A 202 -27.83 -1.95 -14.80
CA PHE A 202 -26.84 -2.74 -14.07
C PHE A 202 -25.47 -2.70 -14.77
N ASP A 203 -25.42 -2.90 -16.08
CA ASP A 203 -24.16 -2.88 -16.85
C ASP A 203 -23.50 -1.50 -16.83
N ASN A 204 -24.30 -0.44 -16.87
CA ASN A 204 -23.81 0.94 -16.79
C ASN A 204 -23.16 1.25 -15.42
N LEU A 205 -23.64 0.62 -14.34
CA LEU A 205 -23.04 0.76 -13.01
C LEU A 205 -21.86 -0.19 -12.79
N ALA A 206 -21.90 -1.40 -13.37
CA ALA A 206 -20.83 -2.38 -13.26
C ALA A 206 -19.55 -1.97 -14.01
N ARG A 207 -19.68 -1.27 -15.16
CA ARG A 207 -18.52 -0.89 -15.98
C ARG A 207 -17.53 0.04 -15.26
N PRO A 208 -17.94 1.16 -14.62
CA PRO A 208 -17.01 1.99 -13.85
C PRO A 208 -16.32 1.23 -12.71
N VAL A 209 -17.03 0.34 -12.04
CA VAL A 209 -16.48 -0.52 -10.98
C VAL A 209 -15.42 -1.45 -11.55
N ALA A 210 -15.69 -2.12 -12.67
CA ALA A 210 -14.74 -2.98 -13.34
C ALA A 210 -13.47 -2.22 -13.78
N VAL A 211 -13.62 -0.99 -14.28
CA VAL A 211 -12.51 -0.10 -14.64
C VAL A 211 -11.67 0.26 -13.41
N LEU A 212 -12.31 0.66 -12.31
CA LEU A 212 -11.62 0.97 -11.05
C LEU A 212 -10.79 -0.22 -10.55
N PHE A 213 -11.37 -1.42 -10.51
CA PHE A 213 -10.64 -2.63 -10.14
C PHE A 213 -9.54 -3.01 -11.15
N GLY A 214 -9.70 -2.66 -12.42
CA GLY A 214 -8.65 -2.82 -13.43
C GLY A 214 -7.43 -1.95 -13.13
N TYR A 215 -7.65 -0.69 -12.76
CA TYR A 215 -6.59 0.21 -12.33
C TYR A 215 -5.90 -0.26 -11.04
N LEU A 216 -6.68 -0.67 -10.03
CA LEU A 216 -6.14 -1.25 -8.79
C LEU A 216 -5.29 -2.48 -9.08
N GLY A 217 -5.80 -3.43 -9.86
CA GLY A 217 -5.08 -4.65 -10.22
C GLY A 217 -3.77 -4.35 -10.98
N THR A 218 -3.78 -3.35 -11.87
CA THR A 218 -2.56 -2.94 -12.59
C THR A 218 -1.54 -2.33 -11.64
N ALA A 219 -1.96 -1.39 -10.78
CA ALA A 219 -1.07 -0.76 -9.80
C ALA A 219 -0.50 -1.78 -8.81
N PHE A 220 -1.32 -2.71 -8.33
CA PHE A 220 -0.87 -3.78 -7.44
C PHE A 220 0.10 -4.74 -8.12
N SER A 221 -0.07 -5.03 -9.42
CA SER A 221 0.89 -5.85 -10.16
C SER A 221 2.26 -5.17 -10.25
N ILE A 222 2.28 -3.86 -10.50
CA ILE A 222 3.51 -3.06 -10.53
C ILE A 222 4.17 -3.03 -9.15
N ALA A 223 3.37 -2.81 -8.10
CA ALA A 223 3.85 -2.84 -6.72
C ALA A 223 4.46 -4.20 -6.36
N ILE A 224 3.79 -5.31 -6.68
CA ILE A 224 4.32 -6.67 -6.46
C ILE A 224 5.67 -6.86 -7.19
N ALA A 225 5.77 -6.45 -8.45
CA ALA A 225 7.00 -6.60 -9.21
C ALA A 225 8.17 -5.85 -8.56
N ILE A 226 7.94 -4.61 -8.12
CA ILE A 226 8.94 -3.78 -7.45
C ILE A 226 9.28 -4.33 -6.06
N ASP A 227 8.27 -4.73 -5.29
CA ASP A 227 8.44 -5.31 -3.97
C ASP A 227 9.25 -6.61 -4.04
N LEU A 228 9.05 -7.46 -5.05
CA LEU A 228 9.88 -8.67 -5.26
C LEU A 228 11.36 -8.32 -5.48
N ILE A 229 11.65 -7.30 -6.29
CA ILE A 229 13.01 -6.82 -6.52
C ILE A 229 13.60 -6.29 -5.21
N CYS A 230 12.86 -5.45 -4.48
CA CYS A 230 13.29 -4.89 -3.20
C CYS A 230 13.50 -5.97 -2.14
N MET A 231 12.64 -6.98 -2.04
CA MET A 231 12.81 -8.14 -1.17
C MET A 231 14.11 -8.89 -1.48
N GLY A 232 14.42 -9.05 -2.77
CA GLY A 232 15.68 -9.63 -3.25
C GLY A 232 16.93 -8.83 -2.85
N VAL A 233 16.80 -7.53 -2.54
CA VAL A 233 17.89 -6.68 -2.04
C VAL A 233 17.92 -6.64 -0.50
N ILE A 234 16.76 -6.55 0.15
CA ILE A 234 16.64 -6.44 1.61
C ILE A 234 17.15 -7.70 2.31
N ALA A 235 16.77 -8.89 1.82
CA ALA A 235 17.17 -10.17 2.42
C ALA A 235 18.71 -10.35 2.49
N PRO A 236 19.48 -10.20 1.39
CA PRO A 236 20.94 -10.33 1.46
C PRO A 236 21.58 -9.19 2.25
N LEU A 237 21.01 -7.98 2.21
CA LEU A 237 21.52 -6.85 3.00
C LEU A 237 21.41 -7.14 4.51
N GLU A 238 20.25 -7.63 4.96
CA GLU A 238 20.07 -8.01 6.36
C GLU A 238 21.01 -9.14 6.76
N TRP A 239 21.12 -10.18 5.93
CA TRP A 239 22.03 -11.30 6.17
C TRP A 239 23.49 -10.84 6.31
N LEU A 240 23.94 -9.95 5.41
CA LEU A 240 25.29 -9.40 5.42
C LEU A 240 25.54 -8.58 6.69
N LEU A 241 24.61 -7.69 7.04
CA LEU A 241 24.70 -6.86 8.24
C LEU A 241 24.68 -7.70 9.51
N GLY A 242 23.86 -8.75 9.55
CA GLY A 242 23.81 -9.70 10.66
C GLY A 242 25.14 -10.44 10.83
N ARG A 243 25.78 -10.82 9.71
CA ARG A 243 27.11 -11.46 9.73
C ARG A 243 28.19 -10.51 10.22
N LEU A 244 28.18 -9.25 9.75
CA LEU A 244 29.14 -8.22 10.15
C LEU A 244 29.02 -7.85 11.63
N ARG A 245 27.80 -7.85 12.17
CA ARG A 245 27.55 -7.54 13.59
C ARG A 245 27.58 -8.75 14.53
N GLY A 246 27.66 -9.97 14.00
CA GLY A 246 27.57 -11.18 14.80
C GLY A 246 26.22 -11.32 15.53
N ALA A 247 25.15 -10.75 14.98
CA ALA A 247 23.82 -10.72 15.58
C ALA A 247 22.75 -11.14 14.56
N SER A 248 21.67 -11.76 15.02
CA SER A 248 20.49 -12.07 14.21
C SER A 248 19.27 -11.33 14.74
N VAL A 249 18.38 -10.92 13.84
CA VAL A 249 17.10 -10.29 14.21
C VAL A 249 16.08 -11.40 14.47
N VAL A 250 15.49 -11.40 15.66
CA VAL A 250 14.42 -12.34 16.02
C VAL A 250 13.08 -11.65 15.81
N TYR A 251 12.30 -12.18 14.87
CA TYR A 251 10.95 -11.71 14.57
C TYR A 251 9.95 -12.39 15.52
N GLY A 252 9.52 -11.67 16.56
CA GLY A 252 8.42 -12.08 17.44
C GLY A 252 8.85 -12.65 18.80
N ARG A 253 8.82 -11.79 19.83
CA ARG A 253 8.18 -11.99 21.15
C ARG A 253 8.27 -10.68 21.94
N PRO A 254 7.21 -10.26 22.66
CA PRO A 254 7.36 -9.24 23.68
C PRO A 254 8.36 -9.73 24.74
N PRO A 255 9.28 -8.90 25.23
CA PRO A 255 10.05 -9.24 26.42
C PRO A 255 9.08 -9.26 27.61
N GLY A 256 8.67 -10.44 28.06
CA GLY A 256 7.73 -10.57 29.19
C GLY A 256 7.08 -11.93 29.41
N GLU A 257 7.03 -12.82 28.42
CA GLU A 257 6.65 -14.22 28.66
C GLU A 257 7.91 -15.04 29.00
N GLU A 258 8.50 -14.74 30.15
CA GLU A 258 9.18 -15.78 30.91
C GLU A 258 8.12 -16.76 31.38
N THR A 259 8.34 -18.02 31.04
CA THR A 259 7.67 -19.20 31.58
C THR A 259 7.42 -19.07 33.09
N ALA A 260 6.17 -18.77 33.46
CA ALA A 260 5.64 -19.10 34.77
C ALA A 260 5.03 -20.51 34.68
N ALA A 261 5.78 -21.46 35.26
CA ALA A 261 5.43 -22.85 35.58
C ALA A 261 5.13 -23.82 34.42
#